data_AF-A0A3M2GWI9-F1
#
_entry.id   AF-A0A3M2GWI9-F1
#
_cell.length_a   1.000
_cell.length_b   1.000
_cell.length_c   1.000
_cell.angle_alpha   90.00
_cell.angle_beta   90.00
_cell.angle_gamma   90.00
#
_symmetry.space_group_name_H-M   'P 1'
#
loop_
_entity.id
_entity.type
_entity.pdbx_description
1 polymer ?
#
loop_
_entity_poly.entity_id
_entity_poly.type
_entity_poly.pdbx_seq_one_letter_code
_entity_poly.pdbx_strand_id
1 'polypeptide(L)'
;MLCGTPGVAVHTLRTLDTLAAGGGPRLVGVVTRPDTRRGRGGRTSPSPVKAAAVELGIPVHHRLDVLDELDPDLVVVVAYGRLIPAPLLERHPMVNIHFSLLPRWRGAAPVERAILAGD
;
A
#
# COMPACT_ATOMS: atom_id res chain seq x y z
N MET A 1 -7.39 -6.82 -0.32
CA MET A 1 -7.23 -5.38 -0.65
C MET A 1 -5.77 -4.96 -0.47
N LEU A 2 -5.31 -3.87 -1.12
CA LEU A 2 -3.97 -3.30 -0.89
C LEU A 2 -4.03 -1.86 -0.38
N CYS A 3 -3.29 -1.54 0.69
CA CYS A 3 -3.08 -0.18 1.18
C CYS A 3 -1.64 0.27 0.92
N GLY A 4 -1.42 1.22 0.01
CA GLY A 4 -0.06 1.67 -0.34
C GLY A 4 -0.04 2.98 -1.13
N THR A 5 1.13 3.64 -1.20
CA THR A 5 1.23 4.96 -1.85
C THR A 5 2.45 5.14 -2.76
N PRO A 6 3.70 4.98 -2.30
CA PRO A 6 4.87 5.26 -3.12
C PRO A 6 5.16 4.17 -4.15
N GLY A 7 6.12 4.44 -5.05
CA GLY A 7 6.50 3.53 -6.13
C GLY A 7 6.89 2.12 -5.66
N VAL A 8 7.51 2.01 -4.47
CA VAL A 8 7.90 0.70 -3.92
C VAL A 8 6.71 -0.24 -3.67
N ALA A 9 5.50 0.30 -3.50
CA ALA A 9 4.27 -0.49 -3.33
C ALA A 9 3.65 -0.94 -4.66
N VAL A 10 4.05 -0.36 -5.80
CA VAL A 10 3.53 -0.70 -7.13
C VAL A 10 3.95 -2.12 -7.52
N HIS A 11 5.15 -2.55 -7.14
CA HIS A 11 5.60 -3.92 -7.39
C HIS A 11 4.64 -4.93 -6.76
N THR A 12 4.33 -4.77 -5.47
CA THR A 12 3.36 -5.65 -4.77
C THR A 12 1.99 -5.64 -5.44
N LEU A 13 1.49 -4.48 -5.85
CA LEU A 13 0.21 -4.37 -6.56
C LEU A 13 0.20 -5.22 -7.84
N ARG A 14 1.20 -5.06 -8.70
CA ARG A 14 1.30 -5.80 -9.97
C ARG A 14 1.52 -7.30 -9.76
N THR A 15 2.27 -7.68 -8.74
CA THR A 15 2.43 -9.10 -8.37
C THR A 15 1.11 -9.73 -7.96
N LEU A 16 0.32 -9.05 -7.12
CA LEU A 16 -0.98 -9.55 -6.70
C LEU A 16 -1.96 -9.68 -7.88
N ASP A 17 -1.97 -8.71 -8.79
CA ASP A 17 -2.76 -8.78 -10.02
C ASP A 17 -2.35 -9.96 -10.93
N THR A 18 -1.04 -10.19 -11.08
CA THR A 18 -0.52 -11.35 -11.83
C THR A 18 -0.94 -12.67 -11.19
N LEU A 19 -0.89 -12.76 -9.85
CA LEU A 19 -1.35 -13.96 -9.14
C LEU A 19 -2.85 -14.18 -9.33
N ALA A 20 -3.65 -13.12 -9.34
CA ALA A 20 -5.09 -13.21 -9.58
C ALA A 20 -5.41 -13.84 -10.95
N ALA A 21 -4.65 -13.47 -11.99
CA ALA A 21 -4.78 -14.08 -13.33
C ALA A 21 -4.47 -15.58 -13.35
N GLY A 22 -3.63 -16.06 -12.42
CA GLY A 22 -3.28 -17.47 -12.23
C GLY A 22 -4.23 -18.24 -11.29
N GLY A 23 -5.36 -17.66 -10.88
CA GLY A 23 -6.29 -18.27 -9.91
C GLY A 23 -5.97 -17.99 -8.45
N GLY A 24 -5.05 -17.06 -8.18
CA GLY A 24 -4.72 -16.58 -6.85
C GLY A 24 -5.70 -15.53 -6.31
N PRO A 25 -5.34 -14.85 -5.20
CA PRO A 25 -6.20 -13.87 -4.55
C PRO A 25 -6.52 -12.69 -5.49
N ARG A 26 -7.80 -12.29 -5.54
CA ARG A 26 -8.24 -11.15 -6.34
C ARG A 26 -8.17 -9.85 -5.53
N LEU A 27 -7.78 -8.77 -6.20
CA LEU A 27 -7.80 -7.44 -5.61
C LEU A 27 -9.20 -6.82 -5.73
N VAL A 28 -9.88 -6.67 -4.59
CA VAL A 28 -11.16 -5.96 -4.51
C VAL A 28 -11.02 -4.43 -4.58
N GLY A 29 -9.80 -3.91 -4.43
CA GLY A 29 -9.51 -2.47 -4.51
C GLY A 29 -8.16 -2.10 -3.91
N VAL A 30 -7.80 -0.82 -4.05
CA VAL A 30 -6.64 -0.21 -3.42
C VAL A 30 -7.02 1.00 -2.57
N VAL A 31 -6.38 1.17 -1.42
CA VAL A 31 -6.41 2.44 -0.66
C VAL A 31 -5.06 3.14 -0.82
N THR A 32 -5.10 4.37 -1.32
CA THR A 32 -3.90 5.18 -1.54
C THR A 32 -4.17 6.64 -1.21
N ARG A 33 -3.11 7.41 -0.92
CA ARG A 33 -3.29 8.84 -0.60
C ARG A 33 -3.90 9.61 -1.80
N PRO A 34 -4.74 10.63 -1.53
CA PRO A 34 -5.22 11.54 -2.58
C PRO A 34 -4.08 12.17 -3.38
N ASP A 35 -4.43 12.65 -4.57
CA ASP A 35 -3.49 13.36 -5.44
C ASP A 35 -2.93 14.57 -4.70
N THR A 36 -1.62 14.74 -4.79
CA THR A 36 -0.91 15.80 -4.08
C THR A 36 0.15 16.40 -4.99
N ARG A 37 0.68 17.57 -4.62
CA ARG A 37 1.79 18.17 -5.35
C ARG A 37 3.03 17.31 -5.12
N ARG A 38 3.63 16.84 -6.21
CA ARG A 38 4.92 16.11 -6.19
C ARG A 38 5.87 16.82 -7.14
N GLY A 39 7.03 17.25 -6.62
CA GLY A 39 8.02 17.98 -7.40
C GLY A 39 7.75 19.50 -7.48
N ARG A 40 8.37 20.15 -8.46
CA ARG A 40 8.31 21.61 -8.63
C ARG A 40 7.05 22.02 -9.40
N GLY A 41 6.36 23.06 -8.92
CA GLY A 41 5.14 23.59 -9.56
C GLY A 41 3.86 23.37 -8.74
N GLY A 42 2.73 23.82 -9.30
CA GLY A 42 1.43 23.85 -8.59
C GLY A 42 0.47 22.69 -8.89
N ARG A 43 0.77 21.86 -9.89
CA ARG A 43 -0.12 20.77 -10.32
C ARG A 43 -0.04 19.58 -9.37
N THR A 44 -1.18 18.99 -9.05
CA THR A 44 -1.25 17.71 -8.35
C THR A 44 -0.98 16.55 -9.30
N SER A 45 -0.49 15.45 -8.78
CA SER A 45 -0.30 14.21 -9.51
C SER A 45 -0.78 13.01 -8.69
N PRO A 46 -1.25 11.94 -9.34
CA PRO A 46 -1.63 10.72 -8.66
C PRO A 46 -0.45 10.11 -7.91
N SER A 47 -0.74 9.34 -6.86
CA SER A 47 0.28 8.46 -6.29
C SER A 47 0.71 7.41 -7.32
N PRO A 48 1.95 6.89 -7.26
CA PRO A 48 2.36 5.77 -8.10
C PRO A 48 1.40 4.58 -8.02
N VAL A 49 0.90 4.24 -6.82
CA VAL A 49 -0.10 3.17 -6.64
C VAL A 49 -1.43 3.50 -7.31
N LYS A 50 -1.92 4.74 -7.22
CA LYS A 50 -3.15 5.15 -7.92
C LYS A 50 -3.01 5.00 -9.43
N ALA A 51 -1.91 5.50 -10.00
CA ALA A 51 -1.67 5.42 -11.43
C ALA A 51 -1.66 3.96 -11.93
N ALA A 52 -0.95 3.08 -11.22
CA ALA A 52 -0.91 1.66 -11.55
C ALA A 52 -2.26 0.95 -11.35
N ALA A 53 -3.02 1.27 -10.29
CA ALA A 53 -4.33 0.67 -10.08
C ALA A 53 -5.33 1.05 -11.18
N VAL A 54 -5.30 2.31 -11.64
CA VAL A 54 -6.13 2.76 -12.77
C VAL A 54 -5.75 2.03 -14.07
N GLU A 55 -4.45 1.84 -14.34
CA GLU A 55 -3.95 1.06 -15.48
C GLU A 55 -4.48 -0.38 -15.48
N LEU A 56 -4.54 -0.99 -14.29
CA LEU A 56 -5.01 -2.36 -14.09
C LEU A 56 -6.54 -2.49 -13.96
N GLY A 57 -7.28 -1.38 -14.01
CA GLY A 57 -8.74 -1.39 -13.82
C GLY A 57 -9.19 -1.73 -12.39
N ILE A 58 -8.33 -1.55 -11.39
CA ILE A 58 -8.61 -1.87 -9.99
C ILE A 58 -9.24 -0.65 -9.30
N PRO A 59 -10.35 -0.81 -8.54
CA PRO A 59 -10.98 0.30 -7.82
C PRO A 59 -10.03 1.03 -6.88
N VAL A 60 -10.05 2.37 -6.92
CA VAL A 60 -9.19 3.23 -6.11
C VAL A 60 -10.00 3.98 -5.06
N HIS A 61 -9.55 3.88 -3.81
CA HIS A 61 -10.12 4.55 -2.66
C HIS A 61 -9.06 5.37 -1.92
N HIS A 62 -9.52 6.36 -1.15
CA HIS A 62 -8.66 7.31 -0.43
C HIS A 62 -8.84 7.30 1.09
N ARG A 63 -9.83 6.55 1.56
CA ARG A 63 -10.24 6.43 2.95
C ARG A 63 -10.31 4.95 3.30
N LEU A 64 -10.09 4.61 4.58
CA LEU A 64 -10.05 3.23 5.07
C LEU A 64 -11.45 2.69 5.44
N ASP A 65 -12.47 3.54 5.49
CA ASP A 65 -13.86 3.13 5.75
C ASP A 65 -14.40 2.16 4.69
N VAL A 66 -13.89 2.25 3.46
CA VAL A 66 -14.14 1.26 2.39
C VAL A 66 -13.85 -0.19 2.80
N LEU A 67 -12.98 -0.43 3.79
CA LEU A 67 -12.69 -1.78 4.26
C LEU A 67 -13.94 -2.46 4.82
N ASP A 68 -14.80 -1.71 5.51
CA ASP A 68 -16.05 -2.24 6.05
C ASP A 68 -17.12 -2.42 4.94
N GLU A 69 -17.01 -1.71 3.82
CA GLU A 69 -17.91 -1.85 2.67
C GLU A 69 -17.55 -3.03 1.76
N LEU A 70 -16.25 -3.27 1.55
CA LEU A 70 -15.74 -4.31 0.63
C LEU A 70 -15.40 -5.63 1.33
N ASP A 71 -15.32 -5.62 2.66
CA ASP A 71 -15.04 -6.79 3.51
C ASP A 71 -13.94 -7.73 2.97
N PRO A 72 -12.71 -7.24 2.78
CA PRO A 72 -11.64 -8.06 2.20
C PRO A 72 -11.15 -9.13 3.16
N ASP A 73 -10.94 -10.36 2.67
CA ASP A 73 -10.37 -11.46 3.46
C ASP A 73 -8.98 -11.14 4.05
N LEU A 74 -8.22 -10.26 3.38
CA LEU A 74 -6.89 -9.81 3.79
C LEU A 74 -6.58 -8.41 3.26
N VAL A 75 -5.95 -7.59 4.10
CA VAL A 75 -5.39 -6.28 3.72
C VAL A 75 -3.87 -6.35 3.69
N VAL A 76 -3.29 -6.14 2.51
CA VAL A 76 -1.83 -6.03 2.32
C VAL A 76 -1.42 -4.58 2.44
N VAL A 77 -0.59 -4.23 3.42
CA VAL A 77 -0.14 -2.87 3.69
C VAL A 77 1.31 -2.71 3.25
N VAL A 78 1.58 -1.75 2.35
CA VAL A 78 2.93 -1.47 1.85
C VAL A 78 3.15 0.04 1.77
N ALA A 79 4.00 0.58 2.63
CA ALA A 79 4.38 2.00 2.62
C ALA A 79 3.17 2.99 2.53
N TYR A 80 2.07 2.69 3.22
CA TYR A 80 0.83 3.50 3.17
C TYR A 80 1.00 4.90 3.79
N GLY A 81 1.84 5.00 4.82
CA GLY A 81 2.23 6.26 5.44
C GLY A 81 1.14 6.97 6.24
N ARG A 82 0.05 6.29 6.60
CA ARG A 82 -0.90 6.75 7.61
C ARG A 82 -1.04 5.68 8.68
N LEU A 83 -1.33 6.11 9.89
CA LEU A 83 -1.65 5.21 10.98
C LEU A 83 -3.00 4.56 10.68
N ILE A 84 -3.07 3.23 10.80
CA ILE A 84 -4.31 2.47 10.65
C ILE A 84 -4.96 2.41 12.03
N PRO A 85 -6.19 2.90 12.21
CA PRO A 85 -6.90 2.86 13.48
C PRO A 85 -7.03 1.44 14.05
N ALA A 86 -6.87 1.28 15.37
CA ALA A 86 -6.99 -0.01 16.06
C ALA A 86 -8.29 -0.78 15.74
N PRO A 87 -9.49 -0.15 15.69
CA PRO A 87 -10.71 -0.89 15.37
C PRO A 87 -10.68 -1.54 13.98
N LEU A 88 -9.96 -0.96 13.01
CA LEU A 88 -9.82 -1.58 11.68
C LEU A 88 -8.83 -2.75 11.72
N LEU A 89 -7.75 -2.65 12.51
CA LEU A 89 -6.79 -3.74 12.69
C LEU A 89 -7.42 -4.96 13.39
N GLU A 90 -8.38 -4.72 14.29
CA GLU A 90 -9.10 -5.77 15.01
C GLU A 90 -10.13 -6.48 14.12
N ARG A 91 -10.77 -5.76 13.20
CA ARG A 91 -11.81 -6.31 12.30
C ARG A 91 -11.23 -6.97 11.04
N HIS A 92 -10.19 -6.38 10.47
CA HIS A 92 -9.66 -6.77 9.16
C HIS A 92 -8.27 -7.37 9.33
N PRO A 93 -8.05 -8.65 8.93
CA PRO A 93 -6.73 -9.24 8.92
C PRO A 93 -5.77 -8.40 8.07
N MET A 94 -4.63 -8.00 8.64
CA MET A 94 -3.65 -7.18 7.92
C MET A 94 -2.24 -7.77 7.99
N VAL A 95 -1.53 -7.71 6.87
CA VAL A 95 -0.11 -8.00 6.79
C VAL A 95 0.63 -6.78 6.26
N ASN A 96 1.71 -6.40 6.93
CA ASN A 96 2.58 -5.31 6.47
C ASN A 96 3.86 -5.85 5.86
N ILE A 97 4.16 -5.41 4.63
CA ILE A 97 5.48 -5.61 4.03
C ILE A 97 6.40 -4.52 4.58
N HIS A 98 7.22 -4.89 5.55
CA HIS A 98 8.24 -4.04 6.14
C HIS A 98 9.58 -4.26 5.42
N PHE A 99 10.28 -3.18 5.07
CA PHE A 99 11.55 -3.26 4.32
C PHE A 99 12.77 -3.49 5.24
N SER A 100 12.63 -4.40 6.21
CA SER A 100 13.75 -4.83 7.05
C SER A 100 13.55 -6.23 7.61
N LEU A 101 14.65 -6.82 8.06
CA LEU A 101 14.64 -8.02 8.87
C LEU A 101 14.28 -7.67 10.32
N LEU A 102 12.99 -7.76 10.64
CA LEU A 102 12.50 -7.54 12.00
C LEU A 102 13.14 -8.54 12.99
N PRO A 103 13.36 -8.15 14.26
CA PRO A 103 12.89 -6.92 14.91
C PRO A 103 13.77 -5.69 14.63
N ARG A 104 14.86 -5.80 13.86
CA ARG A 104 15.76 -4.69 13.54
C ARG A 104 15.11 -3.71 12.56
N TRP A 105 15.46 -2.44 12.71
CA TRP A 105 15.02 -1.33 11.85
C TRP A 105 13.52 -1.06 11.79
N ARG A 106 12.76 -1.31 12.88
CA ARG A 106 11.37 -0.82 12.97
C ARG A 106 11.28 0.67 12.68
N GLY A 107 10.25 1.09 11.96
CA GLY A 107 9.92 2.49 11.77
C GLY A 107 9.91 2.93 10.30
N ALA A 108 10.10 4.22 10.08
CA ALA A 108 9.75 4.86 8.81
C ALA A 108 10.84 4.80 7.71
N ALA A 109 12.11 4.60 8.07
CA ALA A 109 13.25 4.63 7.13
C ALA A 109 14.20 3.44 7.32
N PRO A 110 13.71 2.20 7.30
CA PRO A 110 14.53 1.02 7.59
C PRO A 110 15.72 0.85 6.66
N VAL A 111 15.52 1.07 5.36
CA VAL A 111 16.53 0.84 4.32
C VAL A 111 17.70 1.80 4.49
N GLU A 112 17.40 3.09 4.63
CA GLU A 112 18.41 4.13 4.83
C GLU A 112 19.19 3.90 6.12
N ARG A 113 18.52 3.46 7.19
CA ARG A 113 19.15 3.22 8.48
C ARG A 113 20.07 2.00 8.48
N ALA A 114 19.68 0.92 7.79
CA ALA A 114 20.53 -0.25 7.60
C ALA A 114 21.82 0.13 6.84
N ILE A 115 21.70 0.86 5.72
CA ILE A 115 22.86 1.32 4.94
C ILE A 115 23.80 2.19 5.79
N LEU A 116 23.25 3.14 6.55
CA LEU A 116 24.04 4.03 7.40
C LEU A 116 24.78 3.29 8.53
N ALA A 117 24.27 2.13 8.95
CA ALA A 117 24.89 1.32 9.99
C ALA A 117 25.91 0.30 9.47
N GLY A 118 26.03 0.15 8.14
CA GLY A 118 26.91 -0.83 7.51
C GLY A 118 26.41 -2.27 7.65
N ASP A 119 25.09 -2.46 7.76
CA ASP A 119 24.44 -3.78 7.72
C ASP A 119 24.57 -4.47 6.35
#